data_AF-Q6BY40-F1
#
_entry.id   AF-Q6BY40-F1
#
_cell.length_a   1.000
_cell.length_b   1.000
_cell.length_c   1.000
_cell.angle_alpha   90.00
_cell.angle_beta   90.00
_cell.angle_gamma   90.00
#
_symmetry.space_group_name_H-M   'P 1'
#
loop_
_entity.id
_entity.type
_entity.pdbx_description
1 polymer ?
#
loop_
_entity_poly.entity_id
_entity_poly.type
_entity_poly.pdbx_seq_one_letter_code
_entity_poly.pdbx_strand_id
1 'polypeptide(L)'
;MESQENVNNESSTARTDTDMRIHERFHLYPKDRLQAVAIVGGIIGAFSGFYDGVSMASLRYLTENGHRLPRKVGGWYFYHKKKNYVMIMNGCKEGLKQGTKLSLTVTGFFGLEAFFDTYVRHNTIDLLNTTAAAMITCGVYGVYHRLSKVQTIKYVKRGALLGLSLGFSQDMLIWIRGGRIWYLESLGIVNPRIQAKEDTLFEA
;
A
#
# COMPACT_ATOMS: atom_id res chain seq x y z
N MET A 1 0.63 52.57 -17.06
CA MET A 1 -0.02 51.31 -17.49
C MET A 1 1.01 50.24 -17.86
N GLU A 2 2.23 50.60 -18.31
CA GLU A 2 3.35 49.67 -18.53
C GLU A 2 3.93 48.99 -17.27
N SER A 3 3.68 49.51 -16.07
CA SER A 3 4.25 48.96 -14.84
C SER A 3 3.50 47.73 -14.29
N GLN A 4 2.27 47.45 -14.75
CA GLN A 4 1.53 46.24 -14.34
C GLN A 4 1.66 45.07 -15.33
N GLU A 5 2.03 45.34 -16.57
CA GLU A 5 2.23 44.31 -17.58
C GLU A 5 3.55 43.53 -17.35
N ASN A 6 4.55 44.21 -16.79
CA ASN A 6 5.85 43.59 -16.49
C ASN A 6 5.82 42.68 -15.24
N VAL A 7 4.97 43.00 -14.25
CA VAL A 7 4.80 42.15 -13.05
C VAL A 7 4.11 40.83 -13.39
N ASN A 8 3.24 40.83 -14.41
CA ASN A 8 2.60 39.61 -14.89
C ASN A 8 3.54 38.74 -15.72
N ASN A 9 4.48 39.35 -16.45
CA ASN A 9 5.43 38.62 -17.29
C ASN A 9 6.54 37.92 -16.49
N GLU A 10 6.97 38.52 -15.37
CA GLU A 10 7.92 37.89 -14.43
C GLU A 10 7.31 36.68 -13.69
N SER A 11 5.98 36.57 -13.63
CA SER A 11 5.31 35.42 -13.02
C SER A 11 5.20 34.19 -13.94
N SER A 12 5.39 34.39 -15.24
CA SER A 12 5.25 33.36 -16.29
C SER A 12 6.57 32.81 -16.84
N THR A 13 7.70 33.47 -16.60
CA THR A 13 9.02 32.99 -17.01
C THR A 13 9.76 32.32 -15.86
N ALA A 14 10.10 31.04 -16.03
CA ALA A 14 10.95 30.22 -15.16
C ALA A 14 10.31 29.57 -13.91
N ARG A 15 9.22 28.81 -14.09
CA ARG A 15 9.10 27.53 -13.37
C ARG A 15 9.56 26.40 -14.29
N THR A 16 10.88 26.23 -14.41
CA THR A 16 11.42 24.91 -14.76
C THR A 16 11.23 24.03 -13.54
N ASP A 17 9.97 23.69 -13.22
CA ASP A 17 9.64 22.81 -12.11
C ASP A 17 10.06 21.40 -12.53
N THR A 18 11.35 21.11 -12.41
CA THR A 18 11.88 19.76 -12.49
C THR A 18 11.31 19.01 -11.30
N ASP A 19 10.16 18.39 -11.53
CA ASP A 19 9.47 17.60 -10.53
C ASP A 19 10.38 16.47 -10.03
N MET A 20 10.95 16.68 -8.83
CA MET A 20 11.89 15.77 -8.19
C MET A 20 11.24 14.41 -7.85
N ARG A 21 9.90 14.33 -7.86
CA ARG A 21 9.12 13.14 -7.47
C ARG A 21 8.86 12.20 -8.64
N ILE A 22 9.31 12.54 -9.85
CA ILE A 22 9.17 11.69 -11.04
C ILE A 22 9.84 10.32 -10.81
N HIS A 23 10.98 10.32 -10.12
CA HIS A 23 11.73 9.10 -9.79
C HIS A 23 11.13 8.34 -8.59
N GLU A 24 10.37 9.03 -7.76
CA GLU A 24 9.81 8.46 -6.54
C GLU A 24 8.62 7.54 -6.81
N ARG A 25 8.56 6.46 -6.03
CA ARG A 25 7.44 5.50 -6.07
C ARG A 25 6.16 6.16 -5.61
N PHE A 26 5.09 5.96 -6.37
CA PHE A 26 3.79 6.63 -6.16
C PHE A 26 3.85 8.16 -6.15
N HIS A 27 4.93 8.77 -6.64
CA HIS A 27 5.07 10.23 -6.74
C HIS A 27 5.06 10.95 -5.38
N LEU A 28 5.42 10.23 -4.32
CA LEU A 28 5.37 10.72 -2.95
C LEU A 28 6.72 10.48 -2.31
N TYR A 29 7.15 11.40 -1.45
CA TYR A 29 8.35 11.17 -0.66
C TYR A 29 8.19 9.93 0.24
N PRO A 30 9.28 9.23 0.57
CA PRO A 30 9.21 8.00 1.37
C PRO A 30 8.44 8.15 2.69
N LYS A 31 8.53 9.31 3.35
CA LYS A 31 7.81 9.61 4.60
C LYS A 31 6.30 9.72 4.39
N ASP A 32 5.88 10.50 3.39
CA ASP A 32 4.47 10.75 3.08
C ASP A 32 3.79 9.46 2.60
N ARG A 33 4.51 8.67 1.79
CA ARG A 33 4.08 7.35 1.32
C ARG A 33 3.79 6.42 2.49
N LEU A 34 4.67 6.38 3.49
CA LEU A 34 4.54 5.49 4.64
C LEU A 34 3.28 5.82 5.47
N GLN A 35 3.01 7.12 5.68
CA GLN A 35 1.81 7.57 6.37
C GLN A 35 0.53 7.24 5.57
N ALA A 36 0.53 7.51 4.26
CA ALA A 36 -0.62 7.23 3.41
C ALA A 36 -0.97 5.75 3.41
N VAL A 37 0.03 4.89 3.25
CA VAL A 37 -0.15 3.44 3.23
C VAL A 37 -0.59 2.90 4.60
N ALA A 38 -0.07 3.45 5.70
CA ALA A 38 -0.49 3.06 7.04
C ALA A 38 -1.99 3.32 7.27
N ILE A 39 -2.48 4.51 6.86
CA ILE A 39 -3.88 4.90 6.98
C ILE A 39 -4.76 4.02 6.09
N VAL A 40 -4.43 3.92 4.79
CA VAL A 40 -5.22 3.14 3.82
C VAL A 40 -5.25 1.66 4.21
N GLY A 41 -4.11 1.08 4.57
CA GLY A 41 -4.02 -0.31 5.03
C GLY A 41 -4.82 -0.54 6.31
N GLY A 42 -4.82 0.43 7.24
CA GLY A 42 -5.64 0.37 8.45
C GLY A 42 -7.13 0.36 8.16
N ILE A 43 -7.59 1.23 7.25
CA ILE A 43 -9.00 1.31 6.84
C ILE A 43 -9.43 0.00 6.17
N ILE A 44 -8.66 -0.48 5.18
CA ILE A 44 -8.98 -1.73 4.47
C ILE A 44 -9.02 -2.92 5.45
N GLY A 45 -8.04 -3.00 6.35
CA GLY A 45 -7.98 -4.06 7.36
C GLY A 45 -9.13 -3.98 8.37
N ALA A 46 -9.56 -2.77 8.73
CA ALA A 46 -10.69 -2.57 9.63
C ALA A 46 -12.01 -3.02 8.99
N PHE A 47 -12.26 -2.68 7.73
CA PHE A 47 -13.46 -3.14 7.03
C PHE A 47 -13.48 -4.65 6.82
N SER A 48 -12.35 -5.24 6.42
CA SER A 48 -12.22 -6.69 6.27
C SER A 48 -12.47 -7.41 7.61
N GLY A 49 -11.83 -6.96 8.69
CA GLY A 49 -12.02 -7.55 10.02
C GLY A 49 -13.42 -7.34 10.58
N PHE A 50 -14.06 -6.20 10.28
CA PHE A 50 -15.44 -5.95 10.66
C PHE A 50 -16.39 -6.94 9.97
N TYR A 51 -16.23 -7.15 8.66
CA TYR A 51 -17.03 -8.09 7.89
C TYR A 51 -16.92 -9.53 8.43
N ASP A 52 -15.70 -9.98 8.69
CA ASP A 52 -15.43 -11.31 9.25
C ASP A 52 -16.01 -11.44 10.67
N GLY A 53 -15.84 -10.42 11.51
CA GLY A 53 -16.35 -10.38 12.88
C GLY A 53 -17.88 -10.41 12.95
N VAL A 54 -18.55 -9.67 12.08
CA VAL A 54 -20.02 -9.65 11.96
C VAL A 54 -20.55 -11.02 11.50
N SER A 55 -19.92 -11.60 10.47
CA SER A 55 -20.32 -12.89 9.91
C SER A 55 -20.19 -14.02 10.93
N MET A 56 -19.04 -14.09 11.61
CA MET A 56 -18.77 -15.10 12.63
C MET A 56 -19.69 -14.93 13.85
N ALA A 57 -19.89 -13.69 14.33
CA ALA A 57 -20.78 -13.42 15.46
C ALA A 57 -22.25 -13.73 15.14
N SER A 58 -22.69 -13.48 13.91
CA SER A 58 -24.04 -13.82 13.45
C SER A 58 -24.29 -15.33 13.51
N LEU A 59 -23.37 -16.12 12.92
CA LEU A 59 -23.46 -17.58 12.93
C LEU A 59 -23.42 -18.13 14.35
N ARG A 60 -22.49 -17.63 15.18
CA ARG A 60 -22.39 -18.03 16.58
C ARG A 60 -23.67 -17.73 17.36
N TYR A 61 -24.25 -16.54 17.19
CA TYR A 61 -25.50 -16.15 17.86
C TYR A 61 -26.68 -17.04 17.45
N LEU A 62 -26.76 -17.41 16.17
CA LEU A 62 -27.77 -18.33 15.65
C LEU A 62 -27.63 -19.73 16.27
N THR A 63 -26.41 -20.25 16.36
CA THR A 63 -26.15 -21.56 16.98
C THR A 63 -26.49 -21.55 18.48
N GLU A 64 -26.06 -20.52 19.21
CA GLU A 64 -26.32 -20.39 20.65
C GLU A 64 -27.83 -20.24 20.96
N ASN A 65 -28.58 -19.54 20.12
CA ASN A 65 -30.00 -19.24 20.34
C ASN A 65 -30.97 -20.07 19.47
N GLY A 66 -30.49 -21.06 18.72
CA GLY A 66 -31.35 -21.88 17.87
C GLY A 66 -32.48 -22.57 18.63
N HIS A 67 -32.26 -22.85 19.91
CA HIS A 67 -33.27 -23.43 20.82
C HIS A 67 -34.21 -22.39 21.46
N ARG A 68 -33.92 -21.07 21.36
CA ARG A 68 -34.68 -19.97 22.00
C ARG A 68 -35.28 -19.00 20.98
N LEU A 69 -35.82 -19.53 19.89
CA LEU A 69 -36.44 -18.71 18.86
C LEU A 69 -37.72 -18.03 19.40
N PRO A 70 -37.87 -16.71 19.19
CA PRO A 70 -39.00 -15.96 19.73
C PRO A 70 -40.32 -16.39 19.07
N ARG A 71 -41.35 -16.66 19.88
CA ARG A 71 -42.71 -17.01 19.40
C ARG A 71 -43.69 -15.83 19.41
N LYS A 72 -43.35 -14.73 20.10
CA LYS A 72 -44.17 -13.51 20.20
C LYS A 72 -43.51 -12.36 19.44
N VAL A 73 -44.31 -11.44 18.91
CA VAL A 73 -43.84 -10.26 18.15
C VAL A 73 -42.86 -9.40 18.96
N GLY A 74 -43.15 -9.14 20.25
CA GLY A 74 -42.23 -8.39 21.12
C GLY A 74 -40.89 -9.09 21.38
N GLY A 75 -40.91 -10.43 21.50
CA GLY A 75 -39.69 -11.23 21.63
C GLY A 75 -38.82 -11.20 20.36
N TRP A 76 -39.46 -11.13 19.19
CA TRP A 76 -38.75 -11.03 17.91
C TRP A 76 -37.91 -9.75 17.80
N TYR A 77 -38.45 -8.61 18.27
CA TYR A 77 -37.71 -7.35 18.33
C TYR A 77 -36.49 -7.44 19.25
N PHE A 78 -36.66 -7.93 20.48
CA PHE A 78 -35.54 -8.03 21.44
C PHE A 78 -34.45 -9.00 20.99
N TYR A 79 -34.84 -10.09 20.31
CA TYR A 79 -33.91 -11.02 19.69
C TYR A 79 -33.02 -10.33 18.65
N HIS A 80 -33.62 -9.63 17.68
CA HIS A 80 -32.86 -8.95 16.63
C HIS A 80 -32.06 -7.77 17.15
N LYS A 81 -32.58 -7.02 18.12
CA LYS A 81 -31.84 -5.95 18.80
C LYS A 81 -30.58 -6.49 19.49
N LYS A 82 -30.69 -7.61 20.22
CA LYS A 82 -29.54 -8.24 20.87
C LYS A 82 -28.57 -8.82 19.84
N LYS A 83 -29.08 -9.47 18.79
CA LYS A 83 -28.26 -10.02 17.69
C LYS A 83 -27.41 -8.93 17.04
N ASN A 84 -28.03 -7.82 16.64
CA ASN A 84 -27.33 -6.70 16.01
C ASN A 84 -26.28 -6.09 16.93
N TYR A 85 -26.59 -5.94 18.22
CA TYR A 85 -25.62 -5.46 19.21
C TYR A 85 -24.38 -6.37 19.32
N VAL A 86 -24.59 -7.69 19.43
CA VAL A 86 -23.48 -8.66 19.53
C VAL A 86 -22.66 -8.69 18.25
N MET A 87 -23.30 -8.60 17.08
CA MET A 87 -22.63 -8.56 15.78
C MET A 87 -21.75 -7.31 15.64
N ILE A 88 -22.30 -6.12 15.93
CA ILE A 88 -21.57 -4.85 15.82
C ILE A 88 -20.39 -4.81 16.80
N MET A 89 -20.59 -5.23 18.06
CA MET A 89 -19.54 -5.22 19.06
C MET A 89 -18.36 -6.13 18.68
N ASN A 90 -18.64 -7.35 18.21
CA ASN A 90 -17.59 -8.25 17.74
C ASN A 90 -16.95 -7.79 16.43
N GLY A 91 -17.75 -7.22 15.51
CA GLY A 91 -17.26 -6.60 14.29
C GLY A 91 -16.26 -5.47 14.57
N CYS A 92 -16.59 -4.54 15.48
CA CYS A 92 -15.67 -3.46 15.85
C CYS A 92 -14.38 -4.00 16.50
N LYS A 93 -14.49 -5.01 17.37
CA LYS A 93 -13.32 -5.61 18.03
C LYS A 93 -12.38 -6.28 17.03
N GLU A 94 -12.92 -7.09 16.12
CA GLU A 94 -12.10 -7.77 15.11
C GLU A 94 -11.58 -6.79 14.05
N GLY A 95 -12.38 -5.78 13.68
CA GLY A 95 -11.96 -4.69 12.81
C GLY A 95 -10.75 -3.92 13.35
N LEU A 96 -10.75 -3.52 14.62
CA LEU A 96 -9.60 -2.83 15.23
C LEU A 96 -8.35 -3.72 15.26
N LYS A 97 -8.52 -5.00 15.60
CA LYS A 97 -7.41 -5.97 15.66
C LYS A 97 -6.83 -6.25 14.28
N GLN A 98 -7.66 -6.44 13.26
CA GLN A 98 -7.23 -6.73 11.91
C GLN A 98 -6.68 -5.47 11.21
N GLY A 99 -7.29 -4.31 11.44
CA GLY A 99 -6.82 -3.02 10.94
C GLY A 99 -5.42 -2.67 11.44
N THR A 100 -5.18 -2.82 12.74
CA THR A 100 -3.83 -2.60 13.31
C THR A 100 -2.81 -3.60 12.79
N LYS A 101 -3.17 -4.90 12.73
CA LYS A 101 -2.29 -5.93 12.17
C LYS A 101 -1.91 -5.66 10.72
N LEU A 102 -2.89 -5.32 9.87
CA LEU A 102 -2.64 -5.05 8.46
C LEU A 102 -1.84 -3.77 8.28
N SER A 103 -2.22 -2.67 8.94
CA SER A 103 -1.50 -1.40 8.89
C SER A 103 -0.03 -1.56 9.26
N LEU A 104 0.27 -2.25 10.38
CA LEU A 104 1.65 -2.50 10.80
C LEU A 104 2.42 -3.37 9.79
N THR A 105 1.78 -4.39 9.24
CA THR A 105 2.44 -5.29 8.28
C THR A 105 2.77 -4.56 6.98
N VAL A 106 1.82 -3.80 6.43
CA VAL A 106 2.02 -3.06 5.18
C VAL A 106 3.01 -1.91 5.38
N THR A 107 2.91 -1.18 6.48
CA THR A 107 3.87 -0.13 6.85
C THR A 107 5.28 -0.71 7.02
N GLY A 108 5.40 -1.85 7.69
CA GLY A 108 6.69 -2.54 7.84
C GLY A 108 7.29 -2.95 6.50
N PHE A 109 6.47 -3.44 5.57
CA PHE A 109 6.90 -3.80 4.21
C PHE A 109 7.45 -2.60 3.43
N PHE A 110 6.71 -1.49 3.34
CA PHE A 110 7.18 -0.29 2.64
C PHE A 110 8.32 0.42 3.38
N GLY A 111 8.39 0.28 4.71
CA GLY A 111 9.53 0.75 5.50
C GLY A 111 10.80 -0.02 5.18
N LEU A 112 10.71 -1.35 5.01
CA LEU A 112 11.84 -2.17 4.55
C LEU A 112 12.26 -1.78 3.13
N GLU A 113 11.30 -1.51 2.24
CA GLU A 113 11.57 -1.04 0.89
C GLU A 113 12.38 0.26 0.91
N ALA A 114 11.93 1.28 1.65
CA ALA A 114 12.65 2.54 1.80
C ALA A 114 14.02 2.38 2.47
N PHE A 115 14.15 1.43 3.39
CA PHE A 115 15.42 1.09 4.02
C PHE A 115 16.42 0.51 3.00
N PHE A 116 15.98 -0.40 2.12
CA PHE A 116 16.84 -0.93 1.05
C PHE A 116 17.25 0.14 0.06
N ASP A 117 16.31 0.99 -0.35
CA ASP A 117 16.57 2.08 -1.31
C ASP A 117 17.62 3.07 -0.74
N THR A 118 17.50 3.45 0.53
CA THR A 118 18.39 4.46 1.14
C THR A 118 19.73 3.88 1.59
N TYR A 119 19.72 2.73 2.25
CA TYR A 119 20.89 2.22 2.99
C TYR A 119 21.76 1.25 2.17
N VAL A 120 21.16 0.46 1.28
CA VAL A 120 21.88 -0.64 0.60
C VAL A 120 22.36 -0.23 -0.79
N ARG A 121 21.59 0.58 -1.52
CA ARG A 121 21.91 0.93 -2.91
C ARG A 121 21.96 2.43 -3.23
N HIS A 122 22.22 3.27 -2.23
CA HIS A 122 22.46 4.70 -2.43
C HIS A 122 21.40 5.39 -3.32
N ASN A 123 20.12 5.24 -2.96
CA ASN A 123 18.97 5.89 -3.62
C ASN A 123 18.62 5.40 -5.03
N THR A 124 19.00 4.16 -5.37
CA THR A 124 18.49 3.48 -6.58
C THR A 124 17.20 2.73 -6.27
N ILE A 125 16.17 3.01 -7.06
CA ILE A 125 14.82 2.47 -6.92
C ILE A 125 14.64 1.37 -7.98
N ASP A 126 14.57 0.11 -7.55
CA ASP A 126 14.47 -1.05 -8.45
C ASP A 126 13.47 -2.10 -7.97
N LEU A 127 12.91 -2.89 -8.91
CA LEU A 127 12.07 -4.07 -8.62
C LEU A 127 12.74 -5.09 -7.67
N LEU A 128 14.08 -5.17 -7.66
CA LEU A 128 14.81 -6.11 -6.81
C LEU A 128 14.70 -5.75 -5.33
N ASN A 129 14.68 -4.46 -5.00
CA ASN A 129 14.54 -3.99 -3.62
C ASN A 129 13.15 -4.37 -3.07
N THR A 130 12.10 -4.19 -3.88
CA THR A 130 10.73 -4.60 -3.56
C THR A 130 10.62 -6.12 -3.36
N THR A 131 11.31 -6.89 -4.22
CA THR A 131 11.34 -8.35 -4.12
C THR A 131 12.06 -8.83 -2.86
N ALA A 132 13.20 -8.22 -2.52
CA ALA A 132 13.95 -8.51 -1.31
C ALA A 132 13.14 -8.18 -0.04
N ALA A 133 12.50 -7.00 -0.02
CA ALA A 133 11.60 -6.61 1.07
C ALA A 133 10.43 -7.60 1.24
N ALA A 134 9.87 -8.10 0.14
CA ALA A 134 8.78 -9.09 0.17
C ALA A 134 9.25 -10.44 0.73
N MET A 135 10.41 -10.92 0.28
CA MET A 135 11.01 -12.17 0.79
C MET A 135 11.28 -12.09 2.29
N ILE A 136 11.84 -10.97 2.76
CA ILE A 136 12.14 -10.75 4.18
C ILE A 136 10.84 -10.68 4.98
N THR A 137 9.85 -9.91 4.53
CA THR A 137 8.55 -9.79 5.21
C THR A 137 7.86 -11.15 5.34
N CYS A 138 7.85 -11.95 4.27
CA CYS A 138 7.31 -13.32 4.29
C CYS A 138 8.14 -14.27 5.17
N GLY A 139 9.47 -14.13 5.18
CA GLY A 139 10.35 -14.91 6.04
C GLY A 139 10.11 -14.64 7.52
N VAL A 140 10.05 -13.36 7.90
CA VAL A 140 9.72 -12.90 9.26
C VAL A 140 8.35 -13.42 9.67
N TYR A 141 7.34 -13.31 8.79
CA TYR A 141 6.00 -13.85 9.05
C TYR A 141 6.02 -15.36 9.33
N GLY A 142 6.78 -16.12 8.54
CA GLY A 142 6.89 -17.57 8.72
C GLY A 142 7.55 -17.97 10.03
N VAL A 143 8.58 -17.24 10.46
CA VAL A 143 9.22 -17.44 11.76
C VAL A 143 8.29 -17.04 12.91
N TYR A 144 7.62 -15.90 12.81
CA TYR A 144 6.68 -15.41 13.82
C TYR A 144 5.52 -16.39 14.07
N HIS A 145 4.96 -16.96 13.00
CA HIS A 145 3.88 -17.95 13.08
C HIS A 145 4.36 -19.41 13.27
N ARG A 146 5.66 -19.63 13.51
CA ARG A 146 6.27 -20.96 13.71
C ARG A 146 5.89 -21.97 12.63
N LEU A 147 5.90 -21.54 11.36
CA LEU A 147 5.66 -22.42 10.22
C LEU A 147 6.79 -23.43 10.06
N SER A 148 6.49 -24.60 9.48
CA SER A 148 7.53 -25.58 9.16
C SER A 148 8.51 -25.04 8.12
N LYS A 149 9.75 -25.55 8.11
CA LYS A 149 10.79 -25.09 7.16
C LYS A 149 10.30 -25.11 5.71
N VAL A 150 9.58 -26.17 5.33
CA VAL A 150 9.03 -26.33 3.97
C VAL A 150 7.92 -25.30 3.69
N GLN A 151 7.06 -25.01 4.66
CA GLN A 151 6.02 -23.99 4.53
C GLN A 151 6.63 -22.59 4.40
N THR A 152 7.62 -22.25 5.22
CA THR A 152 8.32 -20.96 5.15
C THR A 152 8.98 -20.77 3.79
N ILE A 153 9.68 -21.78 3.26
CA ILE A 153 10.28 -21.69 1.91
C ILE A 153 9.20 -21.47 0.84
N LYS A 154 8.08 -22.20 0.89
CA LYS A 154 6.96 -21.99 -0.05
C LYS A 154 6.37 -20.58 0.08
N TYR A 155 6.24 -20.08 1.30
CA TYR A 155 5.71 -18.75 1.58
C TYR A 155 6.63 -17.65 1.07
N VAL A 156 7.94 -17.78 1.29
CA VAL A 156 8.97 -16.88 0.76
C VAL A 156 9.00 -16.92 -0.78
N LYS A 157 8.90 -18.09 -1.41
CA LYS A 157 8.84 -18.19 -2.90
C LYS A 157 7.62 -17.47 -3.48
N ARG A 158 6.45 -17.63 -2.85
CA ARG A 158 5.23 -16.90 -3.25
C ARG A 158 5.37 -15.39 -3.00
N GLY A 159 5.95 -15.02 -1.86
CA GLY A 159 6.29 -13.63 -1.54
C GLY A 159 7.23 -13.00 -2.57
N ALA A 160 8.26 -13.73 -3.00
CA ALA A 160 9.17 -13.29 -4.05
C ALA A 160 8.45 -13.06 -5.38
N LEU A 161 7.56 -13.97 -5.79
CA LEU A 161 6.79 -13.81 -7.03
C LEU A 161 5.87 -12.57 -6.96
N LEU A 162 5.19 -12.36 -5.83
CA LEU A 162 4.33 -11.19 -5.62
C LEU A 162 5.15 -9.90 -5.55
N GLY A 163 6.30 -9.92 -4.87
CA GLY A 163 7.22 -8.79 -4.79
C GLY A 163 7.78 -8.39 -6.15
N LEU A 164 8.11 -9.37 -6.99
CA LEU A 164 8.55 -9.14 -8.37
C LEU A 164 7.43 -8.51 -9.19
N SER A 165 6.20 -9.05 -9.12
CA SER A 165 5.05 -8.49 -9.83
C SER A 165 4.73 -7.05 -9.40
N LEU A 166 4.84 -6.76 -8.10
CA LEU A 166 4.64 -5.41 -7.57
C LEU A 166 5.77 -4.47 -8.01
N GLY A 167 7.03 -4.90 -7.89
CA GLY A 167 8.20 -4.12 -8.30
C GLY A 167 8.15 -3.79 -9.79
N PHE A 168 7.81 -4.77 -10.64
CA PHE A 168 7.59 -4.54 -12.06
C PHE A 168 6.49 -3.49 -12.32
N SER A 169 5.39 -3.54 -11.57
CA SER A 169 4.31 -2.56 -11.69
C SER A 169 4.76 -1.15 -11.23
N GLN A 170 5.55 -1.06 -10.16
CA GLN A 170 6.13 0.20 -9.68
C GLN A 170 7.07 0.81 -10.73
N ASP A 171 7.97 0.01 -11.30
CA ASP A 171 8.94 0.44 -12.30
C ASP A 171 8.24 0.85 -13.61
N MET A 172 7.20 0.13 -14.03
CA MET A 172 6.36 0.51 -15.16
C MET A 172 5.69 1.88 -14.96
N LEU A 173 5.19 2.17 -13.75
CA LEU A 173 4.61 3.47 -13.43
C LEU A 173 5.65 4.60 -13.41
N ILE A 174 6.89 4.33 -12.99
CA ILE A 174 8.00 5.28 -13.07
C ILE A 174 8.32 5.56 -14.54
N TRP A 175 8.40 4.52 -15.38
CA TRP A 175 8.67 4.65 -16.80
C TRP A 175 7.60 5.48 -17.53
N ILE A 176 6.30 5.20 -17.32
CA ILE A 176 5.21 5.96 -17.95
C ILE A 176 5.27 7.45 -17.59
N ARG A 177 5.77 7.79 -16.40
CA ARG A 177 5.89 9.18 -15.93
C ARG A 177 7.11 9.93 -16.47
N GLY A 178 8.04 9.25 -17.14
CA GLY A 178 9.30 9.88 -17.56
C GLY A 178 10.44 9.72 -16.55
N GLY A 179 10.33 8.79 -15.60
CA GLY A 179 11.39 8.50 -14.65
C GLY A 179 12.51 7.65 -15.23
N ARG A 180 13.71 7.82 -14.68
CA ARG A 180 14.90 7.02 -14.96
C ARG A 180 14.87 5.72 -14.16
N ILE A 181 15.24 4.63 -14.82
CA ILE A 181 15.32 3.29 -14.23
C ILE A 181 16.70 2.74 -14.58
N TRP A 182 17.48 2.40 -13.55
CA TRP A 182 18.92 2.12 -13.68
C TRP A 182 19.23 1.00 -14.69
N TYR A 183 18.49 -0.11 -14.65
CA TYR A 183 18.77 -1.25 -15.53
C TYR A 183 18.34 -0.99 -16.99
N LEU A 184 17.34 -0.13 -17.23
CA LEU A 184 16.97 0.27 -18.59
C LEU A 184 18.01 1.22 -19.19
N GLU A 185 18.53 2.13 -18.38
CA GLU A 185 19.61 3.05 -18.77
C GLU A 185 20.91 2.28 -19.07
N SER A 186 21.24 1.29 -18.25
CA SER A 186 22.37 0.36 -18.49
C SER A 186 22.22 -0.42 -19.81
N LEU A 187 20.99 -0.71 -20.22
CA LEU A 187 20.67 -1.34 -21.51
C LEU A 187 20.59 -0.33 -22.69
N GLY A 188 20.81 0.96 -22.44
CA GLY A 188 20.74 2.02 -23.46
C GLY A 188 19.32 2.43 -23.86
N ILE A 189 18.29 1.99 -23.12
CA ILE A 189 16.90 2.34 -23.38
C ILE A 189 16.56 3.62 -22.62
N VAL A 190 16.61 4.75 -23.33
CA VAL A 190 16.22 6.05 -22.78
C VAL A 190 14.71 6.25 -22.91
N ASN A 191 14.12 6.86 -21.89
CA ASN A 191 12.69 7.15 -21.89
C ASN A 191 12.36 8.24 -22.92
N PRO A 192 11.39 8.02 -23.83
CA PRO A 192 11.04 9.00 -24.87
C PRO A 192 10.65 10.38 -24.32
N ARG A 193 10.04 10.42 -23.12
CA ARG A 193 9.66 11.70 -22.48
C ARG A 193 10.86 12.49 -21.95
N ILE A 194 11.94 11.81 -21.59
CA ILE A 194 13.18 12.47 -21.14
C ILE A 194 13.88 13.06 -22.36
N GLN A 195 14.00 12.28 -23.44
CA GLN A 195 14.62 12.71 -24.69
C GLN A 195 13.95 13.97 -25.27
N ALA A 196 12.62 13.99 -25.34
CA ALA A 196 11.88 15.15 -25.80
C ALA A 196 12.14 16.44 -24.98
N LYS A 197 12.41 16.31 -23.68
CA LYS A 197 12.75 17.46 -22.82
C LYS A 197 14.17 17.94 -23.08
N GLU A 198 15.12 17.02 -23.25
CA GLU A 198 16.51 17.36 -23.57
C GLU A 198 16.60 18.08 -24.91
N ASP A 199 15.93 17.58 -25.95
CA ASP A 199 15.90 18.19 -27.28
C ASP A 199 15.40 19.66 -27.24
N THR A 200 14.33 19.94 -26.49
CA THR A 200 13.82 21.31 -26.34
C THR A 200 14.76 22.28 -25.62
N LEU A 201 15.68 21.78 -24.80
CA LEU A 201 16.67 22.62 -24.10
C LEU A 201 17.83 23.01 -25.01
N PHE A 202 18.10 22.25 -26.07
CA PHE A 202 19.16 22.55 -27.04
C PHE A 202 18.70 23.45 -28.19
N GLU A 203 17.38 23.56 -28.42
CA GLU A 203 16.79 24.44 -29.44
C GLU A 203 16.48 25.87 -28.95
N ALA A 204 16.60 26.15 -27.64
CA ALA A 204 16.35 27.45 -27.00
C ALA A 204 17.63 28.25 -26.75
#